data_AF-A0AAU7CR14-F1
#
_entry.id   AF-A0AAU7CR14-F1
#
_cell.length_a   1.000
_cell.length_b   1.000
_cell.length_c   1.000
_cell.angle_alpha   90.00
_cell.angle_beta   90.00
_cell.angle_gamma   90.00
#
_symmetry.space_group_name_H-M   'P 1'
#
loop_
_entity.id
_entity.type
_entity.pdbx_description
1 polymer ?
#
loop_
_entity_poly.entity_id
_entity_poly.type
_entity_poly.pdbx_seq_one_letter_code
_entity_poly.pdbx_strand_id
1 'polypeptide(L)'
;MSMLSILSRICGKRQGNRQNQVRIAVVSTPRCGNTWFRLMLNHAYQFNRHDHGELHLYNPFETPWSTLPDRCVMMTHWHRVEPLVSLLKEHRFVVVTLTRHPLDVLLSILQYSPCEGSLRWLEGMDGDERPIFHTTPQSEAFLRYATSSRAQALLAVSAQWWTAPGCHRIRYEELVQNPVQTLSRLARKLGAPPSVPFEEAVEANKLEQLQTTERQRGQIPAKHFWQGKPGLWRSLLTADAAHQIAQAHSAVFSTLGYSCDPDVALDESTATRNWLRLGAAGSQKFASSHRVPA
;
A
#
# COMPACT_ATOMS: atom_id res chain seq x y z
N MET A 1 -5.18 -65.53 6.32
CA MET A 1 -4.64 -64.29 5.69
C MET A 1 -5.80 -63.31 5.56
N SER A 2 -5.86 -62.30 6.44
CA SER A 2 -6.98 -61.37 6.56
C SER A 2 -6.59 -59.97 6.07
N MET A 3 -7.43 -59.43 5.18
CA MET A 3 -7.25 -58.25 4.34
C MET A 3 -7.63 -56.96 5.09
N LEU A 4 -7.00 -56.73 6.26
CA LEU A 4 -7.41 -55.67 7.20
C LEU A 4 -6.29 -54.67 7.60
N SER A 5 -5.27 -54.44 6.75
CA SER A 5 -4.15 -53.55 7.11
C SER A 5 -3.82 -52.38 6.17
N ILE A 6 -4.68 -52.02 5.20
CA ILE A 6 -4.31 -51.03 4.16
C ILE A 6 -5.14 -49.72 4.20
N LEU A 7 -5.97 -49.49 5.23
CA LEU A 7 -6.76 -48.25 5.34
C LEU A 7 -6.49 -47.39 6.60
N SER A 8 -5.34 -47.56 7.26
CA SER A 8 -4.96 -46.72 8.41
C SER A 8 -3.77 -45.78 8.18
N ARG A 9 -3.29 -45.59 6.94
CA ARG A 9 -2.06 -44.82 6.65
C ARG A 9 -2.21 -43.57 5.76
N ILE A 10 -3.41 -43.03 5.57
CA ILE A 10 -3.60 -41.72 4.90
C ILE A 10 -4.44 -40.76 5.75
N CYS A 11 -4.16 -40.73 7.05
CA CYS A 11 -4.55 -39.61 7.91
C CYS A 11 -3.31 -39.14 8.69
N GLY A 12 -2.26 -38.81 7.93
CA GLY A 12 -1.10 -38.12 8.47
C GLY A 12 -1.53 -36.75 8.96
N LYS A 13 -1.73 -36.64 10.27
CA LYS A 13 -1.91 -35.40 11.01
C LYS A 13 -0.88 -34.35 10.57
N ARG A 14 -1.25 -33.46 9.64
CA ARG A 14 -0.72 -32.09 9.60
C ARG A 14 -1.44 -31.26 10.68
N GLN A 15 -1.32 -31.67 11.94
CA GLN A 15 -1.36 -30.71 13.04
C GLN A 15 0.01 -30.04 13.11
N GLY A 16 0.39 -29.36 12.02
CA GLY A 16 1.52 -28.46 12.03
C GLY A 16 1.23 -27.37 13.06
N ASN A 17 2.22 -27.05 13.88
CA ASN A 17 2.11 -26.07 14.95
C ASN A 17 1.45 -24.79 14.41
N ARG A 18 0.20 -24.49 14.82
CA ARG A 18 -0.57 -23.33 14.34
C ARG A 18 0.18 -22.02 14.54
N GLN A 19 1.07 -21.95 15.53
CA GLN A 19 1.92 -20.79 15.79
C GLN A 19 2.90 -20.47 14.66
N ASN A 20 3.18 -21.43 13.76
CA ASN A 20 4.17 -21.24 12.71
C ASN A 20 3.58 -20.85 11.34
N GLN A 21 2.25 -20.84 11.18
CA GLN A 21 1.58 -20.38 9.95
C GLN A 21 1.12 -18.93 10.10
N VAL A 22 1.72 -18.03 9.32
CA VAL A 22 1.38 -16.61 9.30
C VAL A 22 1.29 -16.16 7.84
N ARG A 23 0.06 -16.07 7.33
CA ARG A 23 -0.21 -15.62 5.95
C ARG A 23 -0.99 -14.31 6.01
N ILE A 24 -0.38 -13.21 5.55
CA ILE A 24 -0.97 -11.87 5.59
C ILE A 24 -1.24 -11.38 4.17
N ALA A 25 -2.45 -10.91 3.90
CA ALA A 25 -2.82 -10.27 2.64
C ALA A 25 -3.00 -8.78 2.88
N VAL A 26 -2.10 -7.96 2.35
CA VAL A 26 -2.25 -6.50 2.34
C VAL A 26 -3.08 -6.12 1.11
N VAL A 27 -4.34 -5.76 1.32
CA VAL A 27 -5.29 -5.44 0.24
C VAL A 27 -5.85 -4.03 0.44
N SER A 28 -5.45 -3.12 -0.45
CA SER A 28 -5.74 -1.69 -0.29
C SER A 28 -5.49 -0.93 -1.57
N THR A 29 -6.09 0.26 -1.68
CA THR A 29 -5.81 1.25 -2.72
C THR A 29 -4.30 1.49 -2.84
N PRO A 30 -3.75 1.61 -4.06
CA PRO A 30 -2.35 1.98 -4.25
C PRO A 30 -1.98 3.23 -3.45
N ARG A 31 -0.71 3.36 -3.08
CA ARG A 31 -0.17 4.57 -2.42
C ARG A 31 -0.73 4.88 -1.01
N CYS A 32 -1.43 3.94 -0.37
CA CYS A 32 -1.83 4.02 1.05
C CYS A 32 -0.73 3.61 2.05
N GLY A 33 0.53 3.47 1.62
CA GLY A 33 1.64 3.01 2.46
C GLY A 33 1.89 1.49 2.43
N ASN A 34 1.28 0.78 1.48
CA ASN A 34 1.29 -0.68 1.37
C ASN A 34 2.70 -1.28 1.33
N THR A 35 3.59 -0.72 0.51
CA THR A 35 4.99 -1.16 0.40
C THR A 35 5.72 -1.01 1.73
N TRP A 36 5.65 0.17 2.36
CA TRP A 36 6.33 0.43 3.63
C TRP A 36 5.86 -0.51 4.74
N PHE A 37 4.54 -0.68 4.86
CA PHE A 37 3.93 -1.59 5.80
C PHE A 37 4.35 -3.05 5.56
N ARG A 38 4.33 -3.50 4.31
CA ARG A 38 4.77 -4.85 3.93
C ARG A 38 6.24 -5.08 4.26
N LEU A 39 7.11 -4.11 4.04
CA LEU A 39 8.54 -4.23 4.36
C LEU A 39 8.77 -4.37 5.87
N MET A 40 8.05 -3.60 6.70
CA MET A 40 8.08 -3.76 8.16
C MET A 40 7.61 -5.15 8.58
N LEU A 41 6.53 -5.68 7.99
CA LEU A 41 6.06 -7.04 8.28
C LEU A 41 7.06 -8.11 7.81
N ASN A 42 7.62 -7.96 6.61
CA ASN A 42 8.66 -8.85 6.07
C ASN A 42 9.85 -8.95 7.00
N HIS A 43 10.31 -7.81 7.54
CA HIS A 43 11.39 -7.81 8.50
C HIS A 43 10.95 -8.45 9.83
N ALA A 44 9.85 -7.97 10.42
CA ALA A 44 9.38 -8.42 11.73
C ALA A 44 9.10 -9.92 11.82
N TYR A 45 8.45 -10.50 10.81
CA TYR A 45 8.08 -11.92 10.81
C TYR A 45 9.09 -12.82 10.08
N GLN A 46 10.16 -12.23 9.54
CA GLN A 46 11.17 -12.90 8.73
C GLN A 46 10.54 -13.82 7.68
N PHE A 47 9.60 -13.28 6.89
CA PHE A 47 8.93 -14.08 5.87
C PHE A 47 9.95 -14.62 4.88
N ASN A 48 9.74 -15.88 4.45
CA ASN A 48 10.59 -16.53 3.48
C ASN A 48 10.63 -15.65 2.23
N ARG A 49 11.80 -15.05 1.96
CA ARG A 49 12.07 -14.39 0.70
C ARG A 49 12.14 -15.51 -0.34
N HIS A 50 11.00 -15.82 -0.95
CA HIS A 50 10.99 -16.70 -2.10
C HIS A 50 12.01 -16.20 -3.14
N ASP A 51 12.56 -17.13 -3.91
CA ASP A 51 13.51 -16.89 -4.99
C ASP A 51 12.99 -15.92 -6.09
N HIS A 52 11.73 -15.46 -6.00
CA HIS A 52 11.09 -14.54 -6.92
C HIS A 52 10.73 -13.17 -6.32
N GLY A 53 11.29 -12.80 -5.17
CA GLY A 53 11.06 -11.48 -4.61
C GLY A 53 9.60 -11.27 -4.21
N GLU A 54 9.22 -10.03 -3.99
CA GLU A 54 7.99 -9.64 -3.30
C GLU A 54 6.71 -10.24 -3.92
N LEU A 55 5.82 -10.83 -3.11
CA LEU A 55 4.50 -11.31 -3.56
C LEU A 55 3.54 -10.14 -3.82
N HIS A 56 3.84 -9.33 -4.84
CA HIS A 56 2.95 -8.31 -5.35
C HIS A 56 2.10 -8.90 -6.48
N LEU A 57 0.83 -9.14 -6.20
CA LEU A 57 -0.10 -9.79 -7.12
C LEU A 57 -0.90 -8.71 -7.87
N TYR A 58 -0.52 -8.45 -9.12
CA TYR A 58 -1.26 -7.53 -9.99
C TYR A 58 -2.65 -8.09 -10.30
N ASN A 59 -2.71 -9.36 -10.70
CA ASN A 59 -3.94 -10.13 -10.81
C ASN A 59 -3.87 -11.33 -9.84
N PRO A 60 -4.69 -11.35 -8.77
CA PRO A 60 -4.66 -12.44 -7.81
C PRO A 60 -5.24 -13.76 -8.34
N PHE A 61 -5.95 -13.76 -9.48
CA PHE A 61 -6.55 -14.97 -10.05
C PHE A 61 -5.57 -15.82 -10.86
N GLU A 62 -4.46 -15.24 -11.29
CA GLU A 62 -3.37 -15.96 -11.97
C GLU A 62 -2.35 -16.55 -10.99
N THR A 63 -2.55 -16.34 -9.69
CA THR A 63 -1.61 -16.76 -8.66
C THR A 63 -1.75 -18.25 -8.36
N PRO A 64 -0.66 -19.04 -8.29
CA PRO A 64 -0.71 -20.43 -7.86
C PRO A 64 -0.87 -20.51 -6.33
N TRP A 65 -2.07 -20.26 -5.80
CA TRP A 65 -2.35 -20.13 -4.36
C TRP A 65 -1.91 -21.32 -3.51
N SER A 66 -1.96 -22.53 -4.07
CA SER A 66 -1.56 -23.77 -3.40
C SER A 66 -0.06 -23.88 -3.15
N THR A 67 0.77 -23.10 -3.87
CA THR A 67 2.24 -23.12 -3.73
C THR A 67 2.77 -22.02 -2.82
N LEU A 68 1.91 -21.09 -2.36
CA LEU A 68 2.31 -19.99 -1.49
C LEU A 68 2.80 -20.51 -0.11
N PRO A 69 3.81 -19.85 0.51
CA PRO A 69 4.37 -20.29 1.79
C PRO A 69 3.37 -20.26 2.92
N ASP A 70 3.63 -21.12 3.89
CA ASP A 70 3.00 -21.09 5.21
C ASP A 70 3.31 -19.81 6.01
N ARG A 71 4.42 -19.14 5.70
CA ARG A 71 4.82 -17.85 6.26
C ARG A 71 5.09 -16.84 5.16
N CYS A 72 4.09 -16.02 4.83
CA CYS A 72 4.21 -15.02 3.79
C CYS A 72 3.36 -13.77 4.05
N VAL A 73 3.78 -12.68 3.41
CA VAL A 73 2.93 -11.52 3.18
C VAL A 73 2.83 -11.28 1.68
N MET A 74 1.62 -11.11 1.21
CA MET A 74 1.36 -10.68 -0.16
C MET A 74 0.66 -9.32 -0.17
N MET A 75 0.74 -8.63 -1.30
CA MET A 75 0.09 -7.35 -1.53
C MET A 75 -0.68 -7.40 -2.85
N THR A 76 -1.90 -6.87 -2.86
CA THR A 76 -2.65 -6.65 -4.10
C THR A 76 -3.53 -5.40 -3.97
N HIS A 77 -3.90 -4.82 -5.10
CA HIS A 77 -4.77 -3.65 -5.19
C HIS A 77 -6.16 -4.01 -5.71
N TRP A 78 -6.56 -5.27 -5.57
CA TRP A 78 -7.80 -5.78 -6.17
C TRP A 78 -9.05 -5.47 -5.37
N HIS A 79 -10.16 -5.29 -6.09
CA HIS A 79 -11.49 -5.11 -5.50
C HIS A 79 -11.92 -6.30 -4.65
N ARG A 80 -12.84 -6.04 -3.72
CA ARG A 80 -13.43 -7.09 -2.89
C ARG A 80 -14.52 -7.83 -3.68
N VAL A 81 -14.10 -8.82 -4.45
CA VAL A 81 -14.98 -9.64 -5.31
C VAL A 81 -14.73 -11.13 -5.09
N GLU A 82 -15.69 -11.96 -5.49
CA GLU A 82 -15.39 -13.38 -5.72
C GLU A 82 -14.62 -13.54 -7.05
N PRO A 83 -13.76 -14.57 -7.18
CA PRO A 83 -13.44 -15.60 -6.19
C PRO A 83 -12.39 -15.18 -5.14
N LEU A 84 -11.91 -13.93 -5.14
CA LEU A 84 -10.78 -13.49 -4.30
C LEU A 84 -11.06 -13.66 -2.81
N VAL A 85 -12.27 -13.31 -2.36
CA VAL A 85 -12.67 -13.47 -0.96
C VAL A 85 -12.60 -14.94 -0.53
N SER A 86 -13.12 -15.85 -1.37
CA SER A 86 -13.03 -17.29 -1.12
C SER A 86 -11.59 -17.80 -1.11
N LEU A 87 -10.76 -17.38 -2.07
CA LEU A 87 -9.35 -17.78 -2.16
C LEU A 87 -8.56 -17.35 -0.91
N LEU A 88 -8.72 -16.11 -0.46
CA LEU A 88 -8.08 -15.61 0.75
C LEU A 88 -8.47 -16.47 1.98
N LYS A 89 -9.75 -16.84 2.09
CA LYS A 89 -10.25 -17.65 3.19
C LYS A 89 -9.75 -19.10 3.12
N GLU A 90 -9.85 -19.73 1.95
CA GLU A 90 -9.41 -21.11 1.71
C GLU A 90 -7.92 -21.29 2.02
N HIS A 91 -7.12 -20.32 1.59
CA HIS A 91 -5.67 -20.30 1.82
C HIS A 91 -5.26 -19.64 3.14
N ARG A 92 -6.22 -19.38 4.04
CA ARG A 92 -6.04 -18.94 5.43
C ARG A 92 -5.22 -17.64 5.56
N PHE A 93 -5.44 -16.70 4.65
CA PHE A 93 -4.88 -15.37 4.78
C PHE A 93 -5.66 -14.54 5.80
N VAL A 94 -4.93 -13.85 6.67
CA VAL A 94 -5.48 -12.72 7.41
C VAL A 94 -5.39 -11.47 6.54
N VAL A 95 -6.53 -10.85 6.27
CA VAL A 95 -6.61 -9.67 5.40
C VAL A 95 -6.39 -8.41 6.23
N VAL A 96 -5.47 -7.58 5.78
CA VAL A 96 -5.20 -6.24 6.33
C VAL A 96 -5.43 -5.22 5.22
N THR A 97 -6.24 -4.21 5.49
CA THR A 97 -6.45 -3.09 4.58
C THR A 97 -5.92 -1.80 5.20
N LEU A 98 -5.17 -1.05 4.38
CA LEU A 98 -4.70 0.29 4.71
C LEU A 98 -5.62 1.33 4.09
N THR A 99 -5.87 2.40 4.83
CA THR A 99 -6.44 3.63 4.28
C THR A 99 -5.47 4.77 4.47
N ARG A 100 -5.57 5.75 3.60
CA ARG A 100 -4.92 7.05 3.73
C ARG A 100 -5.91 8.10 3.24
N HIS A 101 -5.77 9.33 3.70
CA HIS A 101 -6.59 10.43 3.23
C HIS A 101 -6.68 10.43 1.68
N PRO A 102 -7.88 10.39 1.06
CA PRO A 102 -8.01 10.22 -0.39
C PRO A 102 -7.25 11.27 -1.21
N LEU A 103 -7.20 12.52 -0.74
CA LEU A 103 -6.41 13.57 -1.41
C LEU A 103 -4.90 13.32 -1.35
N ASP A 104 -4.37 12.80 -0.24
CA ASP A 104 -2.95 12.42 -0.17
C ASP A 104 -2.64 11.22 -1.07
N VAL A 105 -3.61 10.29 -1.22
CA VAL A 105 -3.49 9.15 -2.13
C VAL A 105 -3.37 9.65 -3.57
N LEU A 106 -4.29 10.50 -4.02
CA LEU A 106 -4.29 11.03 -5.39
C LEU A 106 -3.02 11.84 -5.71
N LEU A 107 -2.54 12.66 -4.77
CA LEU A 107 -1.25 13.36 -4.93
C LEU A 107 -0.07 12.39 -4.98
N SER A 108 -0.10 11.32 -4.18
CA SER A 108 0.93 10.31 -4.26
C SER A 108 0.83 9.48 -5.54
N ILE A 109 -0.35 9.32 -6.15
CA ILE A 109 -0.53 8.71 -7.47
C ILE A 109 0.06 9.62 -8.53
N LEU A 110 -0.26 10.92 -8.52
CA LEU A 110 0.31 11.92 -9.43
C LEU A 110 1.85 11.88 -9.42
N GLN A 111 2.46 11.83 -8.23
CA GLN A 111 3.91 11.74 -8.13
C GLN A 111 4.47 10.40 -8.66
N TYR A 112 3.73 9.32 -8.50
CA TYR A 112 4.17 7.96 -8.84
C TYR A 112 3.83 7.57 -10.28
N SER A 113 2.87 8.24 -10.93
CA SER A 113 2.34 7.85 -12.24
C SER A 113 3.39 7.64 -13.32
N PRO A 114 4.53 8.38 -13.40
CA PRO A 114 5.55 8.12 -14.41
C PRO A 114 6.37 6.83 -14.14
N CYS A 115 5.97 5.99 -13.19
CA CYS A 115 6.47 4.62 -13.01
C CYS A 115 5.60 3.62 -13.76
N GLU A 116 6.24 2.68 -14.47
CA GLU A 116 5.56 1.58 -15.18
C GLU A 116 4.63 0.75 -14.29
N GLY A 117 4.95 0.62 -13.00
CA GLY A 117 4.13 -0.13 -12.04
C GLY A 117 2.72 0.42 -11.82
N SER A 118 2.46 1.70 -12.15
CA SER A 118 1.13 2.32 -12.01
C SER A 118 0.13 1.78 -13.05
N LEU A 119 0.60 1.53 -14.27
CA LEU A 119 -0.22 1.09 -15.40
C LEU A 119 -0.79 -0.32 -15.23
N ARG A 120 -0.25 -1.10 -14.28
CA ARG A 120 -0.70 -2.47 -13.98
C ARG A 120 -1.75 -2.53 -12.89
N TRP A 121 -2.10 -1.41 -12.24
CA TRP A 121 -3.11 -1.41 -11.19
C TRP A 121 -4.50 -1.70 -11.74
N LEU A 122 -5.16 -2.69 -11.13
CA LEU A 122 -6.50 -3.16 -11.51
C LEU A 122 -6.60 -3.51 -13.01
N GLU A 123 -5.50 -3.94 -13.63
CA GLU A 123 -5.45 -4.23 -15.08
C GLU A 123 -5.97 -3.08 -15.97
N GLY A 124 -5.77 -1.84 -15.53
CA GLY A 124 -6.22 -0.66 -16.29
C GLY A 124 -7.74 -0.44 -16.25
N MET A 125 -8.45 -1.04 -15.29
CA MET A 125 -9.87 -0.77 -15.07
C MET A 125 -10.16 0.74 -15.05
N ASP A 126 -11.12 1.14 -15.87
CA ASP A 126 -11.57 2.53 -16.07
C ASP A 126 -10.50 3.52 -16.54
N GLY A 127 -9.36 3.04 -17.08
CA GLY A 127 -8.29 3.86 -17.66
C GLY A 127 -6.94 3.68 -16.98
N ASP A 128 -6.04 4.63 -17.19
CA ASP A 128 -4.69 4.62 -16.62
C ASP A 128 -4.17 6.02 -16.27
N GLU A 129 -2.95 6.09 -15.74
CA GLU A 129 -2.34 7.29 -15.21
C GLU A 129 -1.57 8.13 -16.25
N ARG A 130 -1.50 7.71 -17.53
CA ARG A 130 -0.79 8.47 -18.58
C ARG A 130 -1.28 9.92 -18.74
N PRO A 131 -2.58 10.24 -18.65
CA PRO A 131 -3.08 11.61 -18.79
C PRO A 131 -2.54 12.61 -17.75
N ILE A 132 -2.01 12.12 -16.62
CA ILE A 132 -1.49 12.97 -15.55
C ILE A 132 0.04 12.98 -15.46
N PHE A 133 0.74 12.37 -16.42
CA PHE A 133 2.20 12.38 -16.44
C PHE A 133 2.72 13.82 -16.52
N HIS A 134 3.67 14.16 -15.63
CA HIS A 134 4.33 15.46 -15.57
C HIS A 134 3.38 16.66 -15.36
N THR A 135 2.17 16.41 -14.86
CA THR A 135 1.21 17.46 -14.51
C THR A 135 1.40 17.95 -13.07
N THR A 136 0.63 18.97 -12.68
CA THR A 136 0.64 19.52 -11.31
C THR A 136 -0.70 19.29 -10.62
N PRO A 137 -0.75 19.34 -9.27
CA PRO A 137 -2.00 19.21 -8.52
C PRO A 137 -3.10 20.22 -8.87
N GLN A 138 -2.75 21.34 -9.49
CA GLN A 138 -3.68 22.41 -9.88
C GLN A 138 -4.10 22.33 -11.35
N SER A 139 -3.45 21.46 -12.14
CA SER A 139 -3.73 21.37 -13.57
C SER A 139 -5.11 20.78 -13.85
N GLU A 140 -5.76 21.27 -14.91
CA GLU A 140 -7.04 20.73 -15.37
C GLU A 140 -6.97 19.22 -15.65
N ALA A 141 -5.85 18.75 -16.22
CA ALA A 141 -5.60 17.34 -16.49
C ALA A 141 -5.63 16.49 -15.22
N PHE A 142 -4.96 16.95 -14.15
CA PHE A 142 -5.00 16.26 -12.86
C PHE A 142 -6.38 16.31 -12.23
N LEU A 143 -7.07 17.45 -12.22
CA LEU A 143 -8.42 17.55 -11.66
C LEU A 143 -9.40 16.62 -12.40
N ARG A 144 -9.34 16.58 -13.74
CA ARG A 144 -10.15 15.67 -14.55
C ARG A 144 -9.89 14.20 -14.22
N TYR A 145 -8.63 13.80 -14.05
CA TYR A 145 -8.29 12.45 -13.61
C TYR A 145 -8.77 12.19 -12.17
N ALA A 146 -8.52 13.14 -11.27
CA ALA A 146 -8.80 13.02 -9.84
C ALA A 146 -10.29 12.99 -9.51
N THR A 147 -11.17 13.33 -10.46
CA THR A 147 -12.63 13.18 -10.35
C THR A 147 -13.19 12.10 -11.28
N SER A 148 -12.33 11.31 -11.94
CA SER A 148 -12.75 10.32 -12.94
C SER A 148 -13.16 8.97 -12.35
N SER A 149 -13.76 8.12 -13.19
CA SER A 149 -14.01 6.71 -12.88
C SER A 149 -12.71 5.95 -12.53
N ARG A 150 -11.58 6.29 -13.15
CA ARG A 150 -10.27 5.68 -12.82
C ARG A 150 -9.88 5.96 -11.36
N ALA A 151 -9.95 7.22 -10.94
CA ALA A 151 -9.68 7.60 -9.55
C ALA A 151 -10.66 6.91 -8.60
N GLN A 152 -11.95 6.84 -8.96
CA GLN A 152 -12.97 6.14 -8.20
C GLN A 152 -12.65 4.64 -8.04
N ALA A 153 -12.28 3.95 -9.12
CA ALA A 153 -11.93 2.53 -9.10
C ALA A 153 -10.77 2.26 -8.13
N LEU A 154 -9.70 3.06 -8.21
CA LEU A 154 -8.55 2.91 -7.31
C LEU A 154 -8.94 3.17 -5.85
N LEU A 155 -9.64 4.27 -5.57
CA LEU A 155 -10.04 4.65 -4.20
C LEU A 155 -11.05 3.68 -3.58
N ALA A 156 -11.90 3.06 -4.40
CA ALA A 156 -12.91 2.10 -3.93
C ALA A 156 -12.30 0.83 -3.33
N VAL A 157 -11.07 0.45 -3.68
CA VAL A 157 -10.41 -0.75 -3.15
C VAL A 157 -10.36 -0.71 -1.63
N SER A 158 -9.70 0.28 -1.03
CA SER A 158 -9.64 0.39 0.44
C SER A 158 -11.04 0.57 1.04
N ALA A 159 -11.95 1.32 0.40
CA ALA A 159 -13.31 1.52 0.92
C ALA A 159 -14.11 0.21 1.03
N GLN A 160 -14.04 -0.65 0.01
CA GLN A 160 -14.71 -1.96 -0.01
C GLN A 160 -14.16 -2.91 1.06
N TRP A 161 -12.84 -2.93 1.24
CA TRP A 161 -12.20 -3.77 2.26
C TRP A 161 -12.35 -3.21 3.67
N TRP A 162 -12.48 -1.89 3.82
CA TRP A 162 -12.63 -1.22 5.12
C TRP A 162 -13.90 -1.61 5.86
N THR A 163 -15.00 -1.86 5.15
CA THR A 163 -16.27 -2.28 5.76
C THR A 163 -16.41 -3.79 5.84
N ALA A 164 -15.44 -4.55 5.32
CA ALA A 164 -15.52 -6.00 5.21
C ALA A 164 -15.38 -6.69 6.58
N PRO A 165 -16.27 -7.65 6.91
CA PRO A 165 -16.10 -8.49 8.09
C PRO A 165 -14.76 -9.25 8.05
N GLY A 166 -14.10 -9.34 9.21
CA GLY A 166 -12.83 -10.06 9.34
C GLY A 166 -11.60 -9.33 8.78
N CYS A 167 -11.74 -8.17 8.15
CA CYS A 167 -10.60 -7.38 7.69
C CYS A 167 -10.00 -6.54 8.84
N HIS A 168 -8.68 -6.56 8.97
CA HIS A 168 -7.95 -5.69 9.89
C HIS A 168 -7.66 -4.35 9.25
N ARG A 169 -8.05 -3.29 9.93
CA ARG A 169 -8.02 -1.91 9.44
C ARG A 169 -6.83 -1.16 10.02
N ILE A 170 -6.06 -0.49 9.18
CA ILE A 170 -4.95 0.38 9.58
C ILE A 170 -5.08 1.71 8.84
N ARG A 171 -5.09 2.82 9.58
CA ARG A 171 -4.91 4.15 9.00
C ARG A 171 -3.42 4.41 8.80
N TYR A 172 -3.04 4.89 7.62
CA TYR A 172 -1.67 5.26 7.31
C TYR A 172 -1.16 6.34 8.27
N GLU A 173 -2.02 7.26 8.67
CA GLU A 173 -1.69 8.34 9.59
C GLU A 173 -1.30 7.80 10.97
N GLU A 174 -2.03 6.81 11.48
CA GLU A 174 -1.69 6.11 12.73
C GLU A 174 -0.40 5.29 12.60
N LEU A 175 -0.19 4.65 11.43
CA LEU A 175 1.02 3.89 11.17
C LEU A 175 2.26 4.78 11.14
N VAL A 176 2.17 5.98 10.56
CA VAL A 176 3.27 6.96 10.55
C VAL A 176 3.53 7.49 11.96
N GLN A 177 2.49 7.83 12.71
CA GLN A 177 2.63 8.43 14.03
C GLN A 177 3.15 7.43 15.07
N ASN A 178 2.63 6.19 15.07
CA ASN A 178 2.90 5.17 16.07
C ASN A 178 3.09 3.79 15.42
N PRO A 179 4.18 3.57 14.65
CA PRO A 179 4.36 2.35 13.87
C PRO A 179 4.45 1.10 14.74
N VAL A 180 5.26 1.12 15.80
CA VAL A 180 5.43 -0.01 16.74
C VAL A 180 4.09 -0.39 17.39
N GLN A 181 3.35 0.60 17.91
CA GLN A 181 2.06 0.35 18.55
C GLN A 181 1.03 -0.23 17.56
N THR A 182 1.02 0.27 16.32
CA THR A 182 0.13 -0.21 15.26
C THR A 182 0.45 -1.65 14.88
N LEU A 183 1.73 -1.99 14.71
CA LEU A 183 2.18 -3.36 14.43
C LEU A 183 1.88 -4.31 15.60
N SER A 184 2.12 -3.89 16.84
CA SER A 184 1.80 -4.67 18.05
C SER A 184 0.30 -4.93 18.21
N ARG A 185 -0.57 -3.97 17.85
CA ARG A 185 -2.03 -4.19 17.79
C ARG A 185 -2.39 -5.24 16.74
N LEU A 186 -1.75 -5.24 15.58
CA LEU A 186 -1.98 -6.25 14.55
C LEU A 186 -1.50 -7.63 15.00
N ALA A 187 -0.29 -7.76 15.55
CA ALA A 187 0.26 -9.04 16.01
C ALA A 187 -0.66 -9.76 17.00
N ARG A 188 -1.26 -9.02 17.94
CA ARG A 188 -2.26 -9.55 18.88
C ARG A 188 -3.48 -10.13 18.16
N LYS A 189 -3.94 -9.50 17.07
CA LYS A 189 -5.06 -10.00 16.27
C LYS A 189 -4.67 -11.21 15.40
N LEU A 190 -3.43 -11.23 14.91
CA LEU A 190 -2.87 -12.38 14.19
C LEU A 190 -2.68 -13.60 15.09
N GLY A 191 -2.56 -13.40 16.41
CA GLY A 191 -2.27 -14.49 17.36
C GLY A 191 -0.86 -15.06 17.20
N ALA A 192 0.02 -14.34 16.52
CA ALA A 192 1.40 -14.74 16.25
C ALA A 192 2.35 -13.58 16.62
N PRO A 193 3.35 -13.81 17.50
CA PRO A 193 4.37 -12.82 17.78
C PRO A 193 5.30 -12.64 16.56
N PRO A 194 5.93 -11.46 16.40
CA PRO A 194 6.95 -11.30 15.39
C PRO A 194 8.21 -12.11 15.74
N SER A 195 8.99 -12.47 14.73
CA SER A 195 10.28 -13.16 14.89
C SER A 195 11.37 -12.23 15.41
N VAL A 196 11.30 -10.95 15.07
CA VAL A 196 12.16 -9.87 15.60
C VAL A 196 11.30 -8.74 16.18
N PRO A 197 11.78 -7.97 17.17
CA PRO A 197 11.04 -6.85 17.74
C PRO A 197 10.56 -5.84 16.67
N PHE A 198 9.38 -5.25 16.87
CA PHE A 198 8.86 -4.27 15.91
C PHE A 198 9.69 -2.98 15.90
N GLU A 199 10.35 -2.63 16.99
CA GLU A 199 11.28 -1.51 17.09
C GLU A 199 12.42 -1.66 16.08
N GLU A 200 13.02 -2.85 16.01
CA GLU A 200 14.08 -3.18 15.05
C GLU A 200 13.54 -3.15 13.61
N ALA A 201 12.35 -3.73 13.40
CA ALA A 201 11.70 -3.73 12.10
C ALA A 201 11.38 -2.30 11.60
N VAL A 202 10.94 -1.41 12.49
CA VAL A 202 10.64 -0.01 12.17
C VAL A 202 11.93 0.77 11.91
N GLU A 203 12.95 0.59 12.73
CA GLU A 203 14.24 1.27 12.59
C GLU A 203 14.88 0.97 11.22
N ALA A 204 14.94 -0.31 10.85
CA ALA A 204 15.51 -0.75 9.58
C ALA A 204 14.67 -0.37 8.35
N ASN A 205 13.42 0.06 8.54
CA ASN A 205 12.51 0.48 7.49
C ASN A 205 12.17 1.97 7.60
N LYS A 206 13.04 2.79 8.19
CA LYS A 206 12.88 4.24 8.15
C LYS A 206 12.81 4.73 6.72
N LEU A 207 11.85 5.60 6.43
CA LEU A 207 11.58 6.06 5.08
C LEU A 207 12.83 6.67 4.40
N GLU A 208 13.62 7.44 5.14
CA GLU A 208 14.86 8.07 4.66
C GLU A 208 15.93 7.04 4.27
N GLN A 209 16.02 5.94 5.03
CA GLN A 209 16.91 4.82 4.72
C GLN A 209 16.42 4.08 3.48
N LEU A 210 15.12 3.74 3.41
CA LEU A 210 14.52 3.07 2.25
C LEU A 210 14.68 3.89 0.96
N GLN A 211 14.51 5.21 1.04
CA GLN A 211 14.79 6.11 -0.08
C GLN A 211 16.23 6.00 -0.57
N THR A 212 17.19 5.85 0.35
CA THR A 212 18.61 5.76 0.02
C THR A 212 18.98 4.38 -0.50
N THR A 213 18.51 3.31 0.14
CA THR A 213 18.82 1.93 -0.21
C THR A 213 18.18 1.53 -1.54
N GLU A 214 16.93 1.91 -1.81
CA GLU A 214 16.30 1.60 -3.11
C GLU A 214 16.92 2.38 -4.27
N ARG A 215 17.39 3.62 -4.03
CA ARG A 215 18.20 4.36 -5.01
C ARG A 215 19.48 3.62 -5.37
N GLN A 216 20.11 2.95 -4.41
CA GLN A 216 21.37 2.23 -4.62
C GLN A 216 21.15 0.84 -5.24
N ARG A 217 20.05 0.16 -4.93
CA ARG A 217 19.80 -1.22 -5.38
C ARG A 217 19.14 -1.32 -6.75
N GLY A 218 18.46 -0.28 -7.22
CA GLY A 218 17.78 -0.29 -8.53
C GLY A 218 16.64 -1.32 -8.65
N GLN A 219 16.27 -1.98 -7.55
CA GLN A 219 15.30 -3.09 -7.51
C GLN A 219 13.87 -2.61 -7.31
N ILE A 220 13.65 -1.51 -6.59
CA ILE A 220 12.39 -0.79 -6.52
C ILE A 220 12.63 0.60 -7.12
N PRO A 221 11.80 1.09 -8.06
CA PRO A 221 11.94 2.45 -8.57
C PRO A 221 12.01 3.42 -7.38
N ALA A 222 13.07 4.24 -7.28
CA ALA A 222 13.30 5.23 -6.21
C ALA A 222 12.10 6.18 -5.95
N LYS A 223 11.13 6.17 -6.86
CA LYS A 223 9.84 6.86 -6.84
C LYS A 223 8.79 6.24 -5.90
N HIS A 224 8.98 5.01 -5.38
CA HIS A 224 8.03 4.41 -4.43
C HIS A 224 7.95 5.16 -3.09
N PHE A 225 9.06 5.74 -2.64
CA PHE A 225 9.17 6.45 -1.36
C PHE A 225 9.36 7.95 -1.60
N TRP A 226 8.26 8.70 -1.66
CA TRP A 226 8.26 10.15 -1.89
C TRP A 226 8.40 10.96 -0.58
N GLN A 227 7.33 11.54 -0.03
CA GLN A 227 7.43 12.29 1.23
C GLN A 227 7.08 11.43 2.44
N GLY A 228 6.18 10.45 2.27
CA GLY A 228 5.67 9.59 3.33
C GLY A 228 5.10 10.33 4.55
N LYS A 229 4.57 11.55 4.32
CA LYS A 229 3.93 12.37 5.33
C LYS A 229 2.41 12.42 5.08
N PRO A 230 1.58 12.25 6.12
CA PRO A 230 0.18 12.62 6.09
C PRO A 230 -0.04 14.13 5.89
N GLY A 231 -1.18 14.50 5.31
CA GLY A 231 -1.68 15.88 5.27
C GLY A 231 -0.98 16.79 4.27
N LEU A 232 -0.20 16.24 3.33
CA LEU A 232 0.47 17.05 2.29
C LEU A 232 -0.53 17.77 1.41
N TRP A 233 -1.69 17.17 1.19
CA TRP A 233 -2.75 17.75 0.39
C TRP A 233 -3.15 19.16 0.83
N ARG A 234 -3.07 19.47 2.13
CA ARG A 234 -3.44 20.79 2.69
C ARG A 234 -2.56 21.93 2.21
N SER A 235 -1.35 21.64 1.74
CA SER A 235 -0.42 22.65 1.21
C SER A 235 -0.27 22.58 -0.32
N LEU A 236 -0.95 21.63 -0.97
CA LEU A 236 -0.79 21.33 -2.39
C LEU A 236 -2.08 21.45 -3.20
N LEU A 237 -3.24 21.43 -2.55
CA LEU A 237 -4.55 21.61 -3.16
C LEU A 237 -5.22 22.87 -2.61
N THR A 238 -5.60 23.78 -3.50
CA THR A 238 -6.51 24.88 -3.18
C THR A 238 -7.84 24.34 -2.67
N ALA A 239 -8.60 25.19 -1.98
CA ALA A 239 -9.89 24.80 -1.42
C ALA A 239 -10.86 24.29 -2.50
N ASP A 240 -10.92 24.97 -3.64
CA ASP A 240 -11.79 24.59 -4.75
C ASP A 240 -11.43 23.22 -5.32
N ALA A 241 -10.14 22.96 -5.60
CA ALA A 241 -9.67 21.67 -6.07
C ALA A 241 -9.96 20.54 -5.06
N ALA A 242 -9.69 20.79 -3.78
CA ALA A 242 -9.93 19.81 -2.72
C ALA A 242 -11.43 19.47 -2.58
N HIS A 243 -12.30 20.48 -2.59
CA HIS A 243 -13.75 20.29 -2.51
C HIS A 243 -14.30 19.58 -3.76
N GLN A 244 -13.84 19.95 -4.96
CA GLN A 244 -14.25 19.30 -6.21
C GLN A 244 -13.96 17.78 -6.17
N ILE A 245 -12.74 17.41 -5.78
CA ILE A 245 -12.33 16.00 -5.67
C ILE A 245 -13.11 15.29 -4.55
N ALA A 246 -13.26 15.93 -3.38
CA ALA A 246 -13.99 15.34 -2.26
C ALA A 246 -15.48 15.11 -2.59
N GLN A 247 -16.11 16.02 -3.32
CA GLN A 247 -17.48 15.87 -3.77
C GLN A 247 -17.63 14.68 -4.73
N ALA A 248 -16.73 14.55 -5.71
CA ALA A 248 -16.72 13.42 -6.65
C ALA A 248 -16.56 12.06 -5.96
N HIS A 249 -15.92 12.02 -4.79
CA HIS A 249 -15.64 10.80 -4.03
C HIS A 249 -16.27 10.78 -2.64
N SER A 250 -17.39 11.49 -2.44
CA SER A 250 -18.03 11.66 -1.13
C SER A 250 -18.32 10.35 -0.40
N ALA A 251 -18.76 9.32 -1.13
CA ALA A 251 -18.99 7.97 -0.58
C ALA A 251 -17.70 7.34 -0.01
N VAL A 252 -16.56 7.52 -0.67
CA VAL A 252 -15.26 7.02 -0.18
C VAL A 252 -14.85 7.79 1.08
N PHE A 253 -14.93 9.12 1.07
CA PHE A 253 -14.60 9.94 2.25
C PHE A 253 -15.45 9.54 3.46
N SER A 254 -16.77 9.42 3.27
CA SER A 254 -17.70 8.99 4.32
C SER A 254 -17.39 7.59 4.81
N THR A 255 -17.18 6.62 3.91
CA THR A 255 -16.90 5.21 4.27
C THR A 255 -15.61 5.09 5.08
N LEU A 256 -14.58 5.85 4.71
CA LEU A 256 -13.28 5.84 5.36
C LEU A 256 -13.19 6.80 6.56
N GLY A 257 -14.22 7.62 6.80
CA GLY A 257 -14.27 8.59 7.89
C GLY A 257 -13.20 9.68 7.78
N TYR A 258 -12.97 10.22 6.58
CA TYR A 258 -12.11 11.38 6.34
C TYR A 258 -12.97 12.61 6.05
N SER A 259 -12.57 13.78 6.58
CA SER A 259 -13.14 15.08 6.23
C SER A 259 -12.30 15.79 5.16
N CYS A 260 -12.93 16.66 4.37
CA CYS A 260 -12.23 17.60 3.49
C CYS A 260 -12.30 19.00 4.13
N ASP A 261 -11.17 19.45 4.67
CA ASP A 261 -11.01 20.73 5.38
C ASP A 261 -9.76 21.49 4.87
N PRO A 262 -9.78 21.95 3.60
CA PRO A 262 -8.64 22.64 3.00
C PRO A 262 -8.34 23.98 3.69
N ASP A 263 -7.10 24.45 3.51
CA ASP A 263 -6.74 25.83 3.86
C ASP A 263 -7.38 26.79 2.84
N VAL A 264 -8.36 27.57 3.30
CA VAL A 264 -9.08 28.55 2.47
C VAL A 264 -8.20 29.72 2.02
N ALA A 265 -7.07 29.94 2.67
CA ALA A 265 -6.12 30.99 2.31
C ALA A 265 -5.07 30.53 1.28
N LEU A 266 -5.01 29.23 0.96
CA LEU A 266 -4.04 28.70 0.02
C LEU A 266 -4.41 29.05 -1.42
N ASP A 267 -3.69 30.00 -2.00
CA ASP A 267 -3.81 30.34 -3.42
C ASP A 267 -3.04 29.37 -4.35
N GLU A 268 -3.42 29.37 -5.63
CA GLU A 268 -2.83 28.48 -6.64
C GLU A 268 -1.31 28.69 -6.81
N SER A 269 -0.86 29.94 -6.69
CA SER A 269 0.55 30.31 -6.81
C SER A 269 1.39 29.67 -5.70
N THR A 270 0.88 29.69 -4.47
CA THR A 270 1.49 29.10 -3.28
C THR A 270 1.44 27.59 -3.34
N ALA A 271 0.30 27.00 -3.71
CA ALA A 271 0.18 25.55 -3.91
C ALA A 271 1.20 25.04 -4.97
N THR A 272 1.34 25.76 -6.08
CA THR A 272 2.29 25.44 -7.14
C THR A 272 3.74 25.56 -6.67
N ARG A 273 4.09 26.63 -5.95
CA ARG A 273 5.43 26.76 -5.34
C ARG A 273 5.72 25.63 -4.37
N ASN A 274 4.75 25.23 -3.56
CA ASN A 274 4.89 24.11 -2.62
C ASN A 274 5.16 22.80 -3.36
N TRP A 275 4.41 22.52 -4.44
CA TRP A 275 4.65 21.35 -5.30
C TRP A 275 6.07 21.34 -5.90
N LEU A 276 6.49 22.46 -6.50
CA LEU A 276 7.81 22.59 -7.12
C LEU A 276 8.94 22.43 -6.10
N ARG A 277 8.78 22.95 -4.88
CA ARG A 277 9.75 22.77 -3.79
C ARG A 277 9.93 21.30 -3.41
N LEU A 278 8.87 20.49 -3.42
CA LEU A 278 8.95 19.06 -3.16
C LEU A 278 9.71 18.32 -4.26
N GLY A 279 9.55 18.73 -5.52
CA GLY A 279 10.32 18.20 -6.66
C GLY A 279 11.80 18.61 -6.62
N ALA A 280 12.08 19.89 -6.36
CA ALA A 280 13.43 20.44 -6.29
C ALA A 280 14.23 19.92 -5.08
N ALA A 281 13.60 19.73 -3.91
CA ALA A 281 14.23 19.08 -2.76
C ALA A 281 14.53 17.59 -3.02
N GLY A 282 13.74 16.96 -3.90
CA GLY A 282 14.05 15.67 -4.50
C GLY A 282 15.37 15.72 -5.24
N SER A 283 15.53 16.66 -6.19
CA SER A 283 16.69 16.83 -7.09
C SER A 283 17.97 17.39 -6.42
N GLN A 284 17.88 18.30 -5.44
CA GLN A 284 19.06 18.85 -4.76
C GLN A 284 19.82 17.81 -3.92
N LYS A 285 19.12 16.81 -3.37
CA LYS A 285 19.75 15.66 -2.73
C LYS A 285 20.50 14.73 -3.71
N PHE A 286 20.31 14.88 -5.03
CA PHE A 286 21.07 14.13 -6.05
C PHE A 286 22.40 14.80 -6.41
N ALA A 287 22.49 16.14 -6.36
CA ALA A 287 23.70 16.87 -6.75
C ALA A 287 24.83 16.79 -5.70
N SER A 288 24.49 16.59 -4.42
CA SER A 288 25.48 16.52 -3.33
C SER A 288 26.11 15.14 -3.13
N SER A 289 25.56 14.07 -3.74
CA SER A 289 26.07 12.70 -3.63
C SER A 289 26.96 12.25 -4.80
N HIS A 290 27.34 13.15 -5.71
CA HIS A 290 28.19 12.85 -6.87
C HIS A 290 29.51 13.64 -6.89
N ARG A 291 29.92 14.23 -5.77
CA ARG A 291 31.33 14.63 -5.60
C ARG A 291 32.12 13.41 -5.15
N VAL A 292 32.64 12.67 -6.14
CA VAL A 292 33.75 11.75 -5.92
C VAL A 292 34.94 12.60 -5.45
N PRO A 293 35.58 12.29 -4.30
CA PRO A 293 36.82 12.97 -3.93
C PRO A 293 37.89 12.62 -4.97
N ALA A 294 38.59 13.65 -5.46
CA ALA A 294 39.78 13.48 -6.29
C ALA A 294 40.93 12.88 -5.48
#